data_AF-A0A7X1TLV2-F1
#
_entry.id   AF-A0A7X1TLV2-F1
#
_cell.length_a   1.000
_cell.length_b   1.000
_cell.length_c   1.000
_cell.angle_alpha   90.00
_cell.angle_beta   90.00
_cell.angle_gamma   90.00
#
_symmetry.space_group_name_H-M   'P 1'
#
loop_
_entity.id
_entity.type
_entity.pdbx_description
1 polymer ?
#
loop_
_entity_poly.entity_id
_entity_poly.type
_entity_poly.pdbx_seq_one_letter_code
_entity_poly.pdbx_strand_id
1 'polypeptide(L)'
;AAMGVQNAHGRLVARPGVPNTVMTGNVTQAVLDAIDVLSPHAPSDAQAVARTRLGKMLPAILAFAAGAIAGALAYRQVGFWALLLPFVVLAWLALNARGASSTASTTMTDARK
;
A
#
# COMPACT_ATOMS: atom_id res chain seq x y z
N ALA A 1 -14.13 11.87 3.86
CA ALA A 1 -13.58 12.46 5.11
C ALA A 1 -13.41 11.41 6.22
N ALA A 2 -14.45 10.68 6.62
CA ALA A 2 -14.40 9.74 7.77
C ALA A 2 -13.30 8.66 7.71
N MET A 3 -13.11 8.00 6.55
CA MET A 3 -12.04 6.99 6.40
C MET A 3 -10.64 7.58 6.49
N GLY A 4 -10.42 8.82 6.05
CA GLY A 4 -9.11 9.48 6.15
C GLY A 4 -8.71 9.69 7.62
N VAL A 5 -9.65 10.13 8.45
CA VAL A 5 -9.45 10.33 9.90
C VAL A 5 -9.10 9.01 10.60
N GLN A 6 -9.80 7.91 10.28
CA GLN A 6 -9.51 6.59 10.85
C GLN A 6 -8.10 6.07 10.49
N ASN A 7 -7.65 6.32 9.25
CA ASN A 7 -6.32 5.93 8.80
C ASN A 7 -5.20 6.83 9.35
N ALA A 8 -5.51 8.10 9.64
CA ALA A 8 -4.58 9.03 10.30
C ALA A 8 -4.45 8.74 11.80
N HIS A 9 -5.55 8.40 12.47
CA HIS A 9 -5.60 8.19 13.93
C HIS A 9 -4.60 7.12 14.40
N GLY A 10 -4.52 5.96 13.74
CA GLY A 10 -3.58 4.89 14.11
C GLY A 10 -2.10 5.18 13.82
N ARG A 11 -1.80 6.30 13.14
CA ARG A 11 -0.44 6.77 12.83
C ARG A 11 0.01 7.88 13.78
N LEU A 12 -0.94 8.66 14.30
CA LEU A 12 -0.71 9.67 15.33
C LEU A 12 -0.72 9.06 16.75
N VAL A 13 -1.43 7.95 16.94
CA VAL A 13 -1.49 7.18 18.18
C VAL A 13 -1.15 5.72 17.86
N ALA A 14 0.05 5.26 18.24
CA ALA A 14 0.55 3.94 17.87
C ALA A 14 -0.35 2.82 18.45
N ARG A 15 -0.90 1.95 17.60
CA ARG A 15 -1.68 0.78 18.02
C ARG A 15 -1.25 -0.48 17.26
N PRO A 16 -1.06 -1.63 17.94
CA PRO A 16 -0.73 -2.91 17.30
C PRO A 16 -2.00 -3.51 16.69
N GLY A 17 -2.35 -3.10 15.48
CA GLY A 17 -3.44 -3.68 14.70
C GLY A 17 -2.91 -4.28 13.40
N VAL A 18 -3.40 -5.46 13.03
CA VAL A 18 -3.09 -6.11 11.75
C VAL A 18 -3.50 -5.16 10.60
N PRO A 19 -2.56 -4.75 9.72
CA PRO A 19 -2.79 -3.62 8.81
C PRO A 19 -3.70 -4.02 7.64
N ASN A 20 -4.99 -3.67 7.75
CA ASN A 20 -6.00 -3.88 6.70
C ASN A 20 -6.09 -2.71 5.69
N THR A 21 -5.28 -1.66 5.88
CA THR A 21 -5.35 -0.42 5.10
C THR A 21 -3.97 0.04 4.63
N VAL A 22 -3.10 -0.88 4.23
CA VAL A 22 -1.69 -0.58 3.88
C VAL A 22 -1.57 0.57 2.86
N MET A 23 -2.35 0.55 1.78
CA MET A 23 -2.27 1.60 0.77
C MET A 23 -2.91 2.92 1.24
N THR A 24 -4.05 2.86 1.93
CA THR A 24 -4.69 4.06 2.47
C THR A 24 -3.83 4.71 3.56
N GLY A 25 -3.10 3.90 4.34
CA GLY A 25 -2.12 4.34 5.31
C GLY A 25 -0.94 5.06 4.65
N ASN A 26 -0.37 4.49 3.58
CA ASN A 26 0.70 5.14 2.81
C ASN A 26 0.23 6.47 2.18
N VAL A 27 -0.98 6.52 1.63
CA VAL A 27 -1.55 7.77 1.09
C VAL A 27 -1.74 8.81 2.20
N THR A 28 -2.23 8.39 3.36
CA THR A 28 -2.42 9.30 4.51
C THR A 28 -1.08 9.82 5.03
N GLN A 29 -0.06 8.96 5.13
CA GLN A 29 1.29 9.38 5.49
C GLN A 29 1.88 10.35 4.46
N ALA A 30 1.67 10.11 3.16
CA ALA A 30 2.10 11.03 2.14
C ALA A 30 1.43 12.41 2.28
N VAL A 31 0.14 12.47 2.63
CA VAL A 31 -0.53 13.76 2.89
C VAL A 31 0.08 14.47 4.10
N LEU A 32 0.37 13.75 5.18
CA LEU A 32 0.99 14.32 6.39
C LEU A 32 2.41 14.83 6.10
N ASP A 33 3.24 14.01 5.45
CA ASP A 33 4.60 14.40 5.08
C ASP A 33 4.56 15.61 4.11
N ALA A 34 3.57 15.73 3.21
CA ALA A 34 3.42 16.90 2.35
C ALA A 34 3.11 18.18 3.13
N ILE A 35 2.25 18.09 4.16
CA ILE A 35 1.97 19.21 5.06
C ILE A 35 3.22 19.62 5.81
N ASP A 36 4.00 18.65 6.34
CA ASP A 36 5.25 18.94 7.05
C ASP A 36 6.27 19.64 6.14
N VAL A 37 6.38 19.22 4.87
CA VAL A 37 7.28 19.83 3.89
C VAL A 37 6.88 21.24 3.46
N LEU A 38 5.58 21.55 3.47
CA LEU A 38 5.06 22.86 3.11
C LEU A 38 4.95 23.80 4.32
N SER A 39 5.08 23.28 5.55
CA SER A 39 4.94 24.06 6.77
C SER A 39 6.17 24.94 7.02
N PRO A 40 6.03 26.28 7.00
CA PRO A 40 7.16 27.19 7.25
C PRO A 40 7.65 27.16 8.70
N HIS A 41 6.95 26.47 9.61
CA HIS A 41 7.28 26.37 11.03
C HIS A 41 7.86 25.00 11.41
N ALA A 42 7.93 24.06 10.45
CA ALA A 42 8.52 22.75 10.70
C ALA A 42 10.06 22.85 10.77
N PRO A 43 10.72 22.19 11.76
CA PRO A 43 12.17 22.09 11.82
C PRO A 43 12.74 21.55 10.50
N SER A 44 13.88 22.09 10.05
CA SER A 44 14.55 21.69 8.80
C SER A 44 14.72 20.17 8.66
N ASP A 45 15.03 19.52 9.78
CA ASP A 45 15.32 18.10 9.84
C ASP A 45 14.04 17.27 9.65
N ALA A 46 12.93 17.72 10.25
CA ALA A 46 11.61 17.09 10.07
C ALA A 46 11.15 17.19 8.61
N GLN A 47 11.37 18.34 7.97
CA GLN A 47 11.05 18.54 6.56
C GLN A 47 11.88 17.63 5.64
N ALA A 48 13.18 17.48 5.90
CA ALA A 48 14.07 16.62 5.10
C ALA A 48 13.65 15.13 5.18
N VAL A 49 13.31 14.67 6.38
CA VAL A 49 12.83 13.29 6.59
C VAL A 49 11.46 13.08 5.89
N ALA A 50 10.55 14.05 5.98
CA ALA A 50 9.24 13.99 5.31
C ALA A 50 9.39 13.94 3.77
N ARG A 51 10.26 14.77 3.18
CA ARG A 51 10.58 14.73 1.73
C ARG A 51 11.08 13.35 1.29
N THR A 52 11.93 12.73 2.10
CA THR A 52 12.50 11.41 1.82
C THR A 52 11.43 10.32 1.84
N ARG A 53 10.48 10.38 2.78
CA ARG A 53 9.36 9.42 2.85
C ARG A 53 8.37 9.62 1.71
N LEU A 54 8.01 10.87 1.39
CA LEU A 54 7.19 11.21 0.23
C LEU A 54 7.77 10.62 -1.05
N GLY A 55 9.07 10.84 -1.30
CA GLY A 55 9.74 10.33 -2.50
C GLY A 55 9.65 8.81 -2.64
N LYS A 56 9.65 8.07 -1.51
CA LYS A 56 9.51 6.61 -1.50
C LYS A 56 8.06 6.14 -1.70
N MET A 57 7.07 6.92 -1.25
CA MET A 57 5.65 6.57 -1.40
C MET A 57 5.09 6.95 -2.77
N LEU A 58 5.63 8.00 -3.39
CA LEU A 58 5.11 8.56 -4.63
C LEU A 58 5.02 7.54 -5.79
N PRO A 59 6.04 6.69 -6.07
CA PRO A 59 5.94 5.71 -7.14
C PRO A 59 4.78 4.72 -6.93
N ALA A 60 4.57 4.27 -5.70
CA ALA A 60 3.48 3.35 -5.37
C ALA A 60 2.10 4.01 -5.53
N ILE A 61 1.97 5.27 -5.11
CA ILE A 61 0.73 6.06 -5.26
C ILE A 61 0.43 6.28 -6.74
N LEU A 62 1.43 6.66 -7.54
CA LEU A 62 1.27 6.90 -8.98
C LEU A 62 0.94 5.62 -9.73
N ALA A 63 1.61 4.51 -9.43
CA ALA A 63 1.31 3.20 -10.04
C ALA A 63 -0.12 2.76 -9.74
N PHE A 64 -0.58 2.96 -8.50
CA PHE A 64 -1.96 2.66 -8.13
C PHE A 64 -2.97 3.56 -8.88
N ALA A 65 -2.74 4.88 -8.89
CA ALA A 65 -3.61 5.82 -9.58
C ALA A 65 -3.70 5.49 -11.08
N ALA A 66 -2.57 5.19 -11.71
CA ALA A 66 -2.52 4.75 -13.11
C ALA A 66 -3.30 3.45 -13.32
N GLY A 67 -3.12 2.45 -12.44
CA GLY A 67 -3.88 1.19 -12.50
C GLY A 67 -5.39 1.38 -12.32
N ALA A 68 -5.80 2.27 -11.41
CA ALA A 68 -7.21 2.58 -11.19
C ALA A 68 -7.84 3.29 -12.40
N ILE A 69 -7.14 4.26 -12.99
CA ILE A 69 -7.58 4.96 -14.21
C ILE A 69 -7.67 3.97 -15.37
N ALA A 70 -6.63 3.16 -15.58
CA ALA A 70 -6.61 2.14 -16.61
C ALA A 70 -7.76 1.12 -16.43
N GLY A 71 -8.02 0.69 -15.20
CA GLY A 71 -9.13 -0.20 -14.87
C GLY A 71 -10.51 0.43 -15.14
N ALA A 72 -10.69 1.71 -14.80
CA ALA A 72 -11.93 2.44 -15.10
C ALA A 72 -12.16 2.59 -16.62
N LEU A 73 -11.09 2.90 -17.37
CA LEU A 73 -11.15 2.96 -18.83
C LEU A 73 -11.42 1.58 -19.45
N ALA A 74 -10.78 0.52 -18.96
CA ALA A 74 -11.04 -0.84 -19.40
C ALA A 74 -12.50 -1.25 -19.13
N TYR A 75 -13.02 -0.95 -17.94
CA TYR A 75 -14.42 -1.22 -17.58
C TYR A 75 -15.39 -0.45 -18.49
N ARG A 76 -15.08 0.80 -18.85
CA ARG A 76 -15.91 1.56 -19.79
C ARG A 76 -16.01 0.87 -21.17
N GLN A 77 -14.96 0.21 -21.64
CA GLN A 77 -14.89 -0.37 -22.98
C GLN A 77 -15.43 -1.80 -23.06
N VAL A 78 -15.12 -2.64 -22.08
CA VAL A 78 -15.49 -4.09 -22.08
C VAL A 78 -16.40 -4.48 -20.92
N GLY A 79 -16.85 -3.51 -20.12
CA GLY A 79 -17.78 -3.73 -19.00
C GLY A 79 -17.18 -4.65 -17.93
N PHE A 80 -18.05 -5.50 -17.38
CA PHE A 80 -17.69 -6.42 -16.30
C PHE A 80 -16.58 -7.42 -16.68
N TRP A 81 -16.38 -7.70 -17.99
CA TRP A 81 -15.30 -8.56 -18.46
C TRP A 81 -13.90 -8.03 -18.10
N ALA A 82 -13.74 -6.74 -17.83
CA ALA A 82 -12.49 -6.17 -17.32
C ALA A 82 -12.02 -6.82 -16.01
N LEU A 83 -12.92 -7.42 -15.22
CA LEU A 83 -12.58 -8.10 -13.97
C LEU A 83 -11.90 -9.47 -14.18
N LEU A 84 -11.96 -10.07 -15.37
CA LEU A 84 -11.22 -11.31 -15.59
C LEU A 84 -9.71 -11.11 -15.47
N LEU A 85 -9.21 -9.95 -15.91
CA LEU A 85 -7.78 -9.65 -15.84
C LEU A 85 -7.25 -9.70 -14.38
N PRO A 86 -7.78 -8.93 -13.41
CA PRO A 86 -7.33 -9.04 -12.03
C PRO A 86 -7.61 -10.42 -11.42
N PHE A 87 -8.69 -11.09 -11.82
CA PHE A 87 -8.98 -12.45 -11.34
C PHE A 87 -7.91 -13.46 -11.76
N VAL A 88 -7.52 -13.47 -13.05
CA VAL A 88 -6.48 -14.36 -13.57
C VAL A 88 -5.13 -14.06 -12.91
N VAL A 89 -4.78 -12.79 -12.72
CA VAL A 89 -3.55 -12.39 -12.01
C VAL A 89 -3.55 -12.90 -10.56
N LEU A 90 -4.68 -12.77 -9.84
CA LEU A 90 -4.79 -13.27 -8.47
C LEU A 90 -4.73 -14.80 -8.41
N ALA A 91 -5.39 -15.51 -9.32
CA ALA A 91 -5.34 -16.95 -9.41
C ALA A 91 -3.90 -17.43 -9.69
N TRP A 92 -3.21 -16.79 -10.63
CA TRP A 92 -1.80 -17.07 -10.92
C TRP A 92 -0.92 -16.83 -9.69
N LEU A 93 -1.06 -15.70 -9.01
CA LEU A 93 -0.28 -15.40 -7.80
C LEU A 93 -0.54 -16.43 -6.69
N ALA A 94 -1.80 -16.82 -6.49
CA ALA A 94 -2.18 -17.81 -5.48
C ALA A 94 -1.58 -19.19 -5.78
N LEU A 95 -1.56 -19.60 -7.06
CA LEU A 95 -0.93 -20.87 -7.47
C LEU A 95 0.58 -20.86 -7.23
N ASN A 96 1.25 -19.73 -7.49
CA ASN A 96 2.69 -19.60 -7.25
C ASN A 96 3.05 -19.47 -5.76
N ALA A 97 2.21 -18.79 -4.96
CA ALA A 97 2.42 -18.65 -3.52
C ALA A 97 2.32 -19.99 -2.77
N ARG A 98 1.48 -20.93 -3.25
CA ARG A 98 1.36 -22.29 -2.70
C ARG A 98 2.68 -23.09 -2.75
N GLY A 99 3.55 -22.82 -3.71
CA GLY A 99 4.88 -23.43 -3.78
C GLY A 99 5.83 -22.93 -2.67
N ALA A 100 5.74 -21.65 -2.31
CA ALA A 100 6.61 -21.03 -1.30
C ALA A 100 6.26 -21.44 0.14
N SER A 101 4.98 -21.70 0.44
CA SER A 101 4.54 -22.14 1.77
C SER A 101 4.99 -23.56 2.12
N SER A 102 5.16 -24.44 1.12
CA SER A 102 5.63 -25.82 1.30
C SER A 102 7.11 -25.91 1.70
N THR A 103 7.93 -24.95 1.26
CA THR A 103 9.35 -24.88 1.60
C THR A 103 9.55 -24.40 3.04
N ALA A 104 8.77 -23.40 3.49
CA ALA A 104 8.88 -22.84 4.85
C ALA A 104 8.53 -23.84 5.96
N SER A 105 7.54 -24.71 5.75
CA SER A 105 7.18 -25.77 6.73
C SER A 105 8.26 -26.85 6.88
N THR A 106 9.01 -27.12 5.81
CA THR A 106 10.09 -28.12 5.84
C THR A 106 11.31 -27.62 6.62
N THR A 107 11.72 -26.36 6.42
CA THR A 107 12.88 -25.76 7.13
C THR A 107 12.63 -25.61 8.63
N MET A 108 11.38 -25.35 9.05
CA MET A 108 11.05 -25.17 10.47
C MET A 108 10.98 -26.48 11.26
N THR A 109 10.83 -27.62 10.57
CA THR A 109 10.84 -28.96 11.17
C THR A 109 12.27 -29.47 11.37
N ASP A 110 13.20 -29.09 10.49
CA ASP A 110 14.62 -29.48 10.56
C ASP A 110 15.39 -28.67 11.63
N ALA A 111 15.07 -27.37 11.79
CA ALA A 111 15.66 -26.53 12.84
C ALA A 111 15.21 -26.87 14.28
N ARG A 112 14.30 -27.85 14.45
CA ARG A 112 13.82 -28.35 15.75
C ARG A 112 14.45 -29.69 16.15
N LYS A 113 15.30 -30.28 15.31
CA LYS A 113 16.15 -31.43 15.65
C LYS A 113 17.58 -30.98 15.90
#